data_AF-A0A9P3GC65-F1
#
_entry.id   AF-A0A9P3GC65-F1
#
_cell.length_a   1.000
_cell.length_b   1.000
_cell.length_c   1.000
_cell.angle_alpha   90.00
_cell.angle_beta   90.00
_cell.angle_gamma   90.00
#
_symmetry.space_group_name_H-M   'P 1'
#
loop_
_entity.id
_entity.type
_entity.pdbx_description
1 polymer ?
#
loop_
_entity_poly.entity_id
_entity_poly.type
_entity_poly.pdbx_seq_one_letter_code
_entity_poly.pdbx_strand_id
1 'polypeptide(L)'
;MSRPHPAFPEDILREILSYVLLVSPQDFFRHRPHSTDPLREARDRNGQLLLVSKSWLRAGTPLLYASLELSRPKHTSAVAKLFREHPDVGAAVRSLRLEGGLTKHLVHVATHTPNLRGLYIDLYFQYREPSIGLVHALPLFAPTDLYVDVRAPSRLYITKRSIEVKQLLFSHVASTWVSLRTVTFGPDWFWAMTSDIETALINSSIEEFRCSTIDLWRLIIEGTMKTILESGRVSRITYFGDAGAPRVLRNLLQEEGLSEHFHKFTFSADP
;
A
#
# COMPACT_ATOMS: atom_id res chain seq x y z
N MET A 1 48.16 14.66 -16.21
CA MET A 1 46.91 15.45 -16.24
C MET A 1 45.85 14.63 -16.98
N SER A 2 44.96 13.96 -16.24
CA SER A 2 43.88 13.17 -16.84
C SER A 2 42.88 14.13 -17.48
N ARG A 3 42.61 13.97 -18.79
CA ARG A 3 41.60 14.75 -19.48
C ARG A 3 40.25 14.55 -18.78
N PRO A 4 39.46 15.60 -18.51
CA PRO A 4 38.11 15.44 -18.01
C PRO A 4 37.33 14.63 -19.05
N HIS A 5 36.91 13.42 -18.68
CA HIS A 5 35.95 12.66 -19.47
C HIS A 5 34.71 13.54 -19.65
N PRO A 6 34.11 13.60 -20.86
CA PRO A 6 32.86 14.32 -21.05
C PRO A 6 31.86 13.83 -20.02
N ALA A 7 31.31 14.76 -19.24
CA ALA A 7 30.37 14.44 -18.18
C ALA A 7 29.16 13.74 -18.80
N PHE A 8 28.93 12.50 -18.41
CA PHE A 8 27.76 11.75 -18.86
C PHE A 8 26.50 12.51 -18.41
N PRO A 9 25.53 12.79 -19.30
CA PRO A 9 24.34 13.56 -18.94
C PRO A 9 23.56 12.90 -17.81
N GLU A 10 23.19 13.69 -16.79
CA GLU A 10 22.54 13.16 -15.58
C GLU A 10 21.16 12.58 -15.87
N ASP A 11 20.45 13.10 -16.86
CA ASP A 11 19.13 12.61 -17.25
C ASP A 11 19.18 11.21 -17.87
N ILE A 12 20.16 10.97 -18.75
CA ILE A 12 20.39 9.63 -19.32
C ILE A 12 20.81 8.65 -18.22
N LEU A 13 21.62 9.10 -17.26
CA LEU A 13 22.01 8.26 -16.12
C LEU A 13 20.79 7.90 -15.26
N ARG A 14 19.92 8.88 -14.99
CA ARG A 14 18.67 8.68 -14.25
C ARG A 14 17.76 7.69 -14.98
N GLU A 15 17.64 7.81 -16.30
CA GLU A 15 16.86 6.89 -17.13
C GLU A 15 17.41 5.47 -17.04
N ILE A 16 18.71 5.26 -17.23
CA ILE A 16 19.35 3.94 -17.10
C ILE A 16 19.11 3.35 -15.70
N LEU A 17 19.34 4.16 -14.65
CA LEU A 17 19.15 3.73 -13.27
C LEU A 17 17.68 3.42 -12.95
N SER A 18 16.73 4.05 -13.64
CA SER A 18 15.30 3.83 -13.42
C SER A 18 14.87 2.39 -13.71
N TYR A 19 15.48 1.75 -14.72
CA TYR A 19 15.20 0.36 -15.07
C TYR A 19 15.65 -0.65 -14.00
N VAL A 20 16.54 -0.24 -13.11
CA VAL A 20 17.18 -1.15 -12.14
C VAL A 20 16.77 -0.82 -10.69
N LEU A 21 16.56 0.46 -10.39
CA LEU A 21 16.26 0.92 -9.03
C LEU A 21 14.77 1.09 -8.76
N LEU A 22 13.95 1.42 -9.78
CA LEU A 22 12.52 1.58 -9.58
C LEU A 22 11.82 0.21 -9.52
N VAL A 23 10.85 0.12 -8.63
CA VAL A 23 9.94 -1.02 -8.53
C VAL A 23 8.54 -0.51 -8.76
N SER A 24 7.78 -1.19 -9.63
CA SER A 24 6.40 -0.83 -9.88
C SER A 24 5.58 -0.86 -8.59
N PRO A 25 4.59 0.03 -8.39
CA PRO A 25 3.72 -0.04 -7.21
C PRO A 25 3.04 -1.40 -7.06
N GLN A 26 2.65 -2.04 -8.17
CA GLN A 26 2.04 -3.36 -8.17
C GLN A 26 2.99 -4.42 -7.58
N ASP A 27 4.23 -4.49 -8.06
CA ASP A 27 5.22 -5.43 -7.54
C ASP A 27 5.62 -5.10 -6.09
N PHE A 28 5.66 -3.82 -5.76
CA PHE A 28 6.03 -3.35 -4.42
C PHE A 28 4.99 -3.72 -3.35
N PHE A 29 3.71 -3.59 -3.69
CA PHE A 29 2.60 -3.90 -2.78
C PHE A 29 2.10 -5.32 -2.89
N ARG A 30 2.55 -6.10 -3.88
CA ARG A 30 2.26 -7.52 -4.00
C ARG A 30 2.48 -8.21 -2.65
N HIS A 31 1.52 -9.05 -2.28
CA HIS A 31 1.63 -9.87 -1.09
C HIS A 31 2.82 -10.83 -1.23
N ARG A 32 3.70 -10.88 -0.21
CA ARG A 32 4.92 -11.70 -0.24
C ARG A 32 4.95 -12.65 0.96
N PRO A 33 5.05 -13.98 0.74
CA PRO A 33 5.35 -14.90 1.83
C PRO A 33 6.77 -14.64 2.36
N HIS A 34 6.94 -14.68 3.67
CA HIS A 34 8.14 -14.22 4.39
C HIS A 34 9.46 -14.93 4.03
N SER A 35 9.46 -16.03 3.28
CA SER A 35 10.63 -16.91 3.17
C SER A 35 11.54 -16.66 1.96
N THR A 36 11.07 -16.02 0.88
CA THR A 36 11.92 -15.75 -0.30
C THR A 36 11.38 -14.54 -1.06
N ASP A 37 12.07 -13.42 -0.96
CA ASP A 37 11.71 -12.22 -1.71
C ASP A 37 12.86 -11.83 -2.66
N PRO A 38 12.80 -12.29 -3.93
CA PRO A 38 13.80 -11.96 -4.95
C PRO A 38 13.96 -10.45 -5.16
N LEU A 39 12.91 -9.65 -4.93
CA LEU A 39 12.97 -8.20 -5.11
C LEU A 39 13.80 -7.53 -4.00
N ARG A 40 13.73 -8.05 -2.77
CA ARG A 40 14.56 -7.57 -1.68
C ARG A 40 16.04 -7.86 -1.94
N GLU A 41 16.35 -9.08 -2.38
CA GLU A 41 17.72 -9.42 -2.76
C GLU A 41 18.23 -8.59 -3.95
N ALA A 42 17.38 -8.36 -4.95
CA ALA A 42 17.72 -7.52 -6.09
C ALA A 42 18.01 -6.07 -5.66
N ARG A 43 17.19 -5.50 -4.76
CA ARG A 43 17.41 -4.13 -4.23
C ARG A 43 18.73 -4.01 -3.49
N ASP A 44 19.05 -4.97 -2.62
CA ASP A 44 20.31 -4.97 -1.88
C ASP A 44 21.52 -5.00 -2.82
N ARG A 45 21.42 -5.74 -3.94
CA ARG A 45 22.46 -5.78 -4.99
C ARG A 45 22.52 -4.48 -5.79
N ASN A 46 21.36 -3.89 -6.12
CA ASN A 46 21.29 -2.71 -6.98
C ASN A 46 21.76 -1.43 -6.27
N GLY A 47 21.70 -1.36 -4.93
CA GLY A 47 22.26 -0.24 -4.16
C GLY A 47 23.76 -0.02 -4.39
N GLN A 48 24.50 -1.06 -4.78
CA GLN A 48 25.93 -0.97 -5.09
C GLN A 48 26.22 -0.07 -6.31
N LEU A 49 25.25 0.09 -7.23
CA LEU A 49 25.38 0.99 -8.37
C LEU A 49 25.57 2.45 -7.93
N LEU A 50 25.05 2.83 -6.77
CA LEU A 50 25.21 4.18 -6.24
C LEU A 50 26.64 4.46 -5.76
N LEU A 51 27.47 3.43 -5.59
CA LEU A 51 28.86 3.55 -5.13
C LEU A 51 29.86 3.75 -6.28
N VAL A 52 29.40 3.71 -7.53
CA VAL A 52 30.26 3.85 -8.72
C VAL A 52 30.87 5.26 -8.79
N SER A 53 30.06 6.30 -8.58
CA SER A 53 30.51 7.70 -8.58
C SER A 53 29.52 8.63 -7.88
N LYS A 54 29.94 9.87 -7.58
CA LYS A 54 29.06 10.90 -7.00
C LYS A 54 27.85 11.22 -7.88
N SER A 55 28.00 11.17 -9.21
CA SER A 55 26.90 11.41 -10.14
C SER A 55 25.86 10.28 -10.10
N TRP A 56 26.32 9.02 -10.00
CA TRP A 56 25.45 7.86 -9.82
C TRP A 56 24.71 7.92 -8.49
N LEU A 57 25.41 8.27 -7.40
CA LEU A 57 24.80 8.49 -6.10
C LEU A 57 23.70 9.56 -6.17
N ARG A 58 24.00 10.73 -6.74
CA ARG A 58 23.04 11.84 -6.84
C ARG A 58 21.83 11.49 -7.69
N ALA A 59 22.05 10.90 -8.87
CA ALA A 59 20.97 10.56 -9.80
C ALA A 59 20.10 9.39 -9.30
N GLY A 60 20.72 8.41 -8.65
CA GLY A 60 20.05 7.17 -8.24
C GLY A 60 19.42 7.20 -6.86
N THR A 61 19.89 8.05 -5.93
CA THR A 61 19.32 8.09 -4.57
C THR A 61 17.80 8.35 -4.57
N PRO A 62 17.25 9.33 -5.30
CA PRO A 62 15.80 9.53 -5.36
C PRO A 62 15.05 8.32 -5.91
N LEU A 63 15.63 7.59 -6.86
CA LEU A 63 15.01 6.40 -7.46
C LEU A 63 15.00 5.23 -6.48
N LEU A 64 16.10 5.01 -5.75
CA LEU A 64 16.21 3.95 -4.74
C LEU A 64 15.18 4.14 -3.61
N TYR A 65 14.96 5.39 -3.19
CA TYR A 65 14.02 5.72 -2.11
C TYR A 65 12.58 5.94 -2.57
N ALA A 66 12.28 5.88 -3.88
CA ALA A 66 10.93 6.06 -4.39
C ALA A 66 9.92 5.07 -3.80
N SER A 67 10.38 3.84 -3.48
CA SER A 67 9.56 2.78 -2.88
C SER A 67 10.20 2.25 -1.60
N LEU A 68 9.75 2.76 -0.46
CA LEU A 68 10.35 2.54 0.87
C LEU A 68 9.55 1.52 1.69
N GLU A 69 10.22 0.48 2.19
CA GLU A 69 9.65 -0.47 3.15
C GLU A 69 10.21 -0.20 4.55
N LEU A 70 9.31 -0.07 5.52
CA LEU A 70 9.62 0.04 6.92
C LEU A 70 8.99 -1.16 7.63
N SER A 71 9.85 -2.02 8.19
CA SER A 71 9.43 -3.23 8.91
C SER A 71 10.07 -3.36 10.30
N ARG A 72 11.00 -2.47 10.66
CA ARG A 72 11.71 -2.50 11.94
C ARG A 72 11.88 -1.10 12.52
N PRO A 73 11.66 -0.90 13.83
CA PRO A 73 11.83 0.41 14.49
C PRO A 73 13.20 1.06 14.27
N LYS A 74 14.28 0.26 14.28
CA LYS A 74 15.64 0.76 14.04
C LYS A 74 15.80 1.32 12.62
N HIS A 75 15.20 0.66 11.62
CA HIS A 75 15.24 1.13 10.24
C HIS A 75 14.42 2.42 10.09
N THR A 76 13.22 2.49 10.69
CA THR A 76 12.41 3.71 10.69
C THR A 76 13.13 4.89 11.33
N SER A 77 13.86 4.68 12.43
CA SER A 77 14.66 5.72 13.08
C SER A 77 15.80 6.21 12.18
N ALA A 78 16.51 5.29 11.52
CA ALA A 78 17.58 5.63 10.58
C ALA A 78 17.05 6.43 9.38
N VAL A 79 15.91 6.02 8.80
CA VAL A 79 15.27 6.74 7.71
C VAL A 79 14.77 8.12 8.15
N ALA A 80 14.17 8.22 9.34
CA ALA A 80 13.77 9.52 9.89
C ALA A 80 14.95 10.45 10.16
N LYS A 81 16.13 9.92 10.48
CA LYS A 81 17.37 10.70 10.56
C LYS A 81 17.82 11.15 9.17
N LEU A 82 17.87 10.22 8.21
CA LEU A 82 18.23 10.50 6.83
C LEU A 82 17.36 11.60 6.23
N PHE A 83 16.04 11.54 6.39
CA PHE A 83 15.12 12.54 5.83
C PHE A 83 15.27 13.92 6.45
N ARG A 84 15.72 14.01 7.71
CA ARG A 84 16.03 15.31 8.34
C ARG A 84 17.31 15.91 7.78
N GLU A 85 18.31 15.08 7.50
CA GLU A 85 19.60 15.52 6.95
C GLU A 85 19.50 15.79 5.44
N HIS A 86 18.63 15.06 4.74
CA HIS A 86 18.41 15.09 3.29
C HIS A 86 16.91 15.06 2.95
N PRO A 87 16.21 16.20 3.08
CA PRO A 87 14.75 16.28 2.87
C PRO A 87 14.32 15.95 1.43
N ASP A 88 15.18 16.17 0.45
CA ASP A 88 14.97 15.82 -0.96
C ASP A 88 14.78 14.32 -1.15
N VAL A 89 15.46 13.49 -0.36
CA VAL A 89 15.29 12.02 -0.38
C VAL A 89 13.91 11.63 0.14
N GLY A 90 13.43 12.27 1.21
CA GLY A 90 12.06 12.06 1.70
C GLY A 90 11.02 12.48 0.67
N ALA A 91 11.23 13.63 0.03
CA ALA A 91 10.35 14.15 -1.02
C ALA A 91 10.31 13.25 -2.26
N ALA A 92 11.30 12.39 -2.47
CA ALA A 92 11.33 11.43 -3.57
C ALA A 92 10.45 10.19 -3.32
N VAL A 93 10.07 9.90 -2.07
CA VAL A 93 9.20 8.76 -1.75
C VAL A 93 7.84 8.90 -2.44
N ARG A 94 7.39 7.83 -3.09
CA ARG A 94 6.10 7.71 -3.78
C ARG A 94 5.26 6.55 -3.25
N SER A 95 5.92 5.49 -2.79
CA SER A 95 5.29 4.30 -2.22
C SER A 95 5.90 3.98 -0.86
N LEU A 96 5.07 3.79 0.15
CA LEU A 96 5.50 3.46 1.51
C LEU A 96 4.80 2.18 1.98
N ARG A 97 5.58 1.19 2.42
CA ARG A 97 5.09 -0.06 3.01
C ARG A 97 5.40 -0.07 4.50
N LEU A 98 4.36 -0.14 5.31
CA LEU A 98 4.45 -0.16 6.78
C LEU A 98 4.09 -1.55 7.29
N GLU A 99 5.07 -2.21 7.90
CA GLU A 99 4.87 -3.49 8.59
C GLU A 99 5.05 -3.27 10.10
N GLY A 100 3.94 -3.26 10.83
CA GLY A 100 3.91 -3.03 12.28
C GLY A 100 3.67 -1.58 12.71
N GLY A 101 3.78 -1.32 14.02
CA GLY A 101 3.43 -0.04 14.65
C GLY A 101 4.64 0.86 14.86
N LEU A 102 5.26 1.37 13.79
CA LEU A 102 6.69 1.72 13.78
C LEU A 102 7.13 3.03 14.47
N THR A 103 6.76 3.18 15.74
CA THR A 103 7.26 4.13 16.75
C THR A 103 7.09 5.61 16.43
N LYS A 104 7.47 6.49 17.37
CA LYS A 104 7.41 7.96 17.20
C LYS A 104 8.16 8.48 15.97
N HIS A 105 9.11 7.72 15.43
CA HIS A 105 9.86 8.12 14.23
C HIS A 105 9.02 8.09 12.95
N LEU A 106 7.94 7.31 12.90
CA LEU A 106 7.04 7.27 11.75
C LEU A 106 6.40 8.62 11.46
N VAL A 107 6.13 9.42 12.50
CA VAL A 107 5.63 10.80 12.35
C VAL A 107 6.59 11.64 11.53
N HIS A 108 7.90 11.55 11.80
CA HIS A 108 8.92 12.26 11.02
C HIS A 108 9.02 11.74 9.60
N VAL A 109 8.86 10.44 9.38
CA VAL A 109 8.79 9.91 8.01
C VAL A 109 7.61 10.54 7.28
N ALA A 110 6.42 10.53 7.88
CA ALA A 110 5.20 11.08 7.28
C ALA A 110 5.34 12.56 6.90
N THR A 111 5.92 13.40 7.77
CA THR A 111 6.11 14.83 7.48
C THR A 111 7.09 15.09 6.33
N HIS A 112 8.00 14.16 6.03
CA HIS A 112 9.01 14.32 4.98
C HIS A 112 8.66 13.59 3.69
N THR A 113 7.50 12.95 3.60
CA THR A 113 7.02 12.27 2.38
C THR A 113 5.77 12.96 1.81
N PRO A 114 5.83 14.26 1.44
CA PRO A 114 4.65 15.02 0.99
C PRO A 114 4.09 14.52 -0.34
N ASN A 115 4.87 13.78 -1.11
CA ASN A 115 4.52 13.27 -2.43
C ASN A 115 4.11 11.78 -2.41
N LEU A 116 3.78 11.25 -1.23
CA LEU A 116 3.34 9.88 -1.07
C LEU A 116 2.04 9.64 -1.85
N ARG A 117 2.03 8.61 -2.70
CA ARG A 117 0.87 8.20 -3.50
C ARG A 117 0.33 6.85 -3.03
N GLY A 118 1.22 5.87 -2.95
CA GLY A 118 0.89 4.53 -2.49
C GLY A 118 1.23 4.32 -1.02
N LEU A 119 0.29 3.84 -0.23
CA LEU A 119 0.50 3.46 1.16
C LEU A 119 0.05 2.01 1.36
N TYR A 120 0.95 1.16 1.86
CA TYR A 120 0.61 -0.17 2.33
C TYR A 120 0.71 -0.22 3.85
N ILE A 121 -0.31 -0.79 4.49
CA ILE A 121 -0.36 -0.99 5.93
C ILE A 121 -0.68 -2.46 6.20
N ASP A 122 0.26 -3.15 6.83
CA ASP A 122 -0.03 -4.42 7.47
C ASP A 122 -0.51 -4.19 8.91
N LEU A 123 -1.75 -4.59 9.20
CA LEU A 123 -2.37 -4.49 10.52
C LEU A 123 -1.99 -5.63 11.45
N TYR A 124 -1.07 -6.50 11.06
CA TYR A 124 -0.47 -7.48 11.97
C TYR A 124 0.51 -6.80 12.93
N PHE A 125 0.04 -6.52 14.14
CA PHE A 125 0.87 -6.03 15.23
C PHE A 125 1.46 -7.19 16.03
N GLN A 126 2.78 -7.23 16.16
CA GLN A 126 3.38 -8.03 17.23
C GLN A 126 2.90 -7.48 18.58
N TYR A 127 2.53 -8.36 19.51
CA TYR A 127 1.89 -8.01 20.80
C TYR A 127 2.57 -6.86 21.58
N ARG A 128 3.89 -6.68 21.40
CA ARG A 128 4.70 -5.68 22.12
C ARG A 128 4.92 -4.36 21.39
N GLU A 129 4.46 -4.20 20.15
CA GLU A 129 4.71 -2.99 19.39
C GLU A 129 3.72 -1.87 19.71
N PRO A 130 4.19 -0.65 20.03
CA PRO A 130 3.33 0.48 20.32
C PRO A 130 2.70 1.05 19.04
N SER A 131 1.37 1.09 18.96
CA SER A 131 0.65 1.67 17.81
C SER A 131 0.72 3.21 17.72
N ILE A 132 1.27 3.87 18.74
CA ILE A 132 1.29 5.34 18.86
C ILE A 132 1.90 6.03 17.64
N GLY A 133 2.92 5.43 17.02
CA GLY A 133 3.55 5.97 15.82
C GLY A 133 2.59 6.07 14.64
N LEU A 134 1.79 5.02 14.44
CA LEU A 134 0.82 4.94 13.35
C LEU A 134 -0.35 5.90 13.60
N VAL A 135 -0.86 5.92 14.84
CA VAL A 135 -1.95 6.82 15.25
C VAL A 135 -1.63 8.28 14.93
N HIS A 136 -0.40 8.74 15.21
CA HIS A 136 -0.01 10.12 14.92
C HIS A 136 0.44 10.36 13.48
N ALA A 137 0.85 9.33 12.75
CA ALA A 137 1.31 9.47 11.37
C ALA A 137 0.16 9.45 10.34
N LEU A 138 -0.91 8.69 10.59
CA LEU A 138 -2.05 8.56 9.66
C LEU A 138 -2.64 9.91 9.18
N PRO A 139 -2.88 10.91 10.06
CA PRO A 139 -3.41 12.20 9.63
C PRO A 139 -2.46 13.01 8.74
N LEU A 140 -1.17 12.67 8.73
CA LEU A 140 -0.13 13.39 7.98
C LEU A 140 0.06 12.83 6.57
N PHE A 141 -0.48 11.64 6.29
CA PHE A 141 -0.48 11.07 4.96
C PHE A 141 -1.68 11.57 4.15
N ALA A 142 -1.49 11.63 2.83
CA ALA A 142 -2.55 11.91 1.86
C ALA A 142 -2.39 11.00 0.63
N PRO A 143 -2.52 9.66 0.80
CA PRO A 143 -2.31 8.73 -0.31
C PRO A 143 -3.41 8.85 -1.36
N THR A 144 -3.10 8.41 -2.58
CA THR A 144 -4.07 8.15 -3.66
C THR A 144 -4.47 6.68 -3.71
N ASP A 145 -3.57 5.80 -3.27
CA ASP A 145 -3.72 4.35 -3.31
C ASP A 145 -3.38 3.76 -1.95
N LEU A 146 -4.31 3.00 -1.39
CA LEU A 146 -4.14 2.34 -0.10
C LEU A 146 -4.19 0.82 -0.30
N TYR A 147 -3.24 0.12 0.31
CA TYR A 147 -3.20 -1.32 0.41
C TYR A 147 -3.28 -1.69 1.88
N VAL A 148 -4.23 -2.55 2.25
CA VAL A 148 -4.41 -2.96 3.64
C VAL A 148 -4.36 -4.48 3.72
N ASP A 149 -3.48 -4.98 4.58
CA ASP A 149 -3.26 -6.41 4.78
C ASP A 149 -3.48 -6.75 6.26
N VAL A 150 -4.01 -7.95 6.54
CA VAL A 150 -4.14 -8.50 7.89
C VAL A 150 -3.47 -9.87 7.87
N ARG A 151 -2.15 -9.89 8.09
CA ARG A 151 -1.38 -11.14 8.13
C ARG A 151 -1.57 -11.88 9.46
N ALA A 152 -2.80 -12.23 9.82
CA ALA A 152 -3.08 -13.05 11.00
C ALA A 152 -3.38 -14.50 10.59
N PRO A 153 -2.47 -15.46 10.82
CA PRO A 153 -2.66 -16.85 10.40
C PRO A 153 -3.81 -17.59 11.12
N SER A 154 -4.50 -16.93 12.07
CA SER A 154 -5.74 -17.42 12.66
C SER A 154 -6.50 -16.30 13.38
N ARG A 155 -7.81 -16.48 13.57
CA ARG A 155 -8.70 -15.62 14.37
C ARG A 155 -8.17 -15.33 15.80
N LEU A 156 -7.21 -16.12 16.28
CA LEU A 156 -6.69 -16.07 17.65
C LEU A 156 -5.79 -14.86 17.94
N TYR A 157 -5.44 -14.04 16.94
CA TYR A 157 -4.48 -12.94 17.09
C TYR A 157 -5.05 -11.53 16.88
N ILE A 158 -6.38 -11.38 16.76
CA ILE A 158 -6.99 -10.04 16.74
C ILE A 158 -6.88 -9.45 18.15
N THR A 159 -6.08 -8.40 18.30
CA THR A 159 -5.92 -7.70 19.57
C THR A 159 -6.87 -6.51 19.63
N LYS A 160 -7.24 -6.06 20.84
CA LYS A 160 -7.99 -4.80 21.00
C LYS A 160 -7.31 -3.64 20.26
N ARG A 161 -5.97 -3.59 20.32
CA ARG A 161 -5.16 -2.58 19.64
C ARG A 161 -5.29 -2.64 18.11
N SER A 162 -5.30 -3.82 17.50
CA SER A 162 -5.46 -3.92 16.05
C SER A 162 -6.84 -3.45 15.60
N ILE A 163 -7.88 -3.68 16.41
CA ILE A 163 -9.23 -3.14 16.18
C ILE A 163 -9.23 -1.61 16.27
N GLU A 164 -8.62 -1.02 17.31
CA GLU A 164 -8.55 0.44 17.48
C GLU A 164 -7.81 1.12 16.32
N VAL A 165 -6.66 0.58 15.91
CA VAL A 165 -5.90 1.11 14.76
C VAL A 165 -6.72 0.99 13.47
N LYS A 166 -7.40 -0.13 13.29
CA LYS A 166 -8.24 -0.35 12.10
C LYS A 166 -9.38 0.66 12.03
N GLN A 167 -10.08 0.90 13.15
CA GLN A 167 -11.13 1.91 13.24
C GLN A 167 -10.60 3.31 12.91
N LEU A 168 -9.42 3.65 13.44
CA LEU A 168 -8.76 4.92 13.13
C LEU A 168 -8.36 5.03 11.65
N LEU A 169 -7.83 3.95 11.07
CA LEU A 169 -7.49 3.93 9.65
C LEU A 169 -8.73 4.22 8.79
N PHE A 170 -9.84 3.53 9.04
CA PHE A 170 -11.05 3.72 8.23
C PHE A 170 -11.78 5.03 8.52
N SER A 171 -11.65 5.59 9.72
CA SER A 171 -12.15 6.96 9.97
C SER A 171 -11.37 8.00 9.15
N HIS A 172 -10.06 7.83 8.98
CA HIS A 172 -9.25 8.68 8.09
C HIS A 172 -9.58 8.46 6.61
N VAL A 173 -9.79 7.22 6.18
CA VAL A 173 -10.28 6.92 4.82
C VAL A 173 -11.60 7.64 4.54
N ALA A 174 -12.54 7.60 5.49
CA ALA A 174 -13.86 8.21 5.34
C ALA A 174 -13.83 9.74 5.30
N SER A 175 -12.96 10.38 6.11
CA SER A 175 -13.08 11.82 6.42
C SER A 175 -11.85 12.67 6.09
N THR A 176 -10.66 12.09 6.05
CA THR A 176 -9.39 12.83 5.96
C THR A 176 -8.73 12.68 4.60
N TRP A 177 -8.69 11.45 4.05
CA TRP A 177 -7.96 11.14 2.82
C TRP A 177 -8.80 11.40 1.57
N VAL A 178 -9.12 12.67 1.32
CA VAL A 178 -9.93 13.13 0.16
C VAL A 178 -9.27 12.88 -1.21
N SER A 179 -7.97 12.62 -1.22
CA SER A 179 -7.20 12.23 -2.42
C SER A 179 -7.25 10.74 -2.72
N LEU A 180 -7.76 9.92 -1.80
CA LEU A 180 -7.77 8.48 -1.95
C LEU A 180 -8.74 8.08 -3.05
N ARG A 181 -8.30 7.22 -3.97
CA ARG A 181 -9.07 6.75 -5.13
C ARG A 181 -9.18 5.23 -5.16
N THR A 182 -8.10 4.55 -4.77
CA THR A 182 -8.04 3.10 -4.78
C THR A 182 -7.81 2.54 -3.38
N VAL A 183 -8.56 1.51 -3.01
CA VAL A 183 -8.26 0.67 -1.84
C VAL A 183 -8.11 -0.79 -2.27
N THR A 184 -7.04 -1.44 -1.87
CA THR A 184 -6.81 -2.87 -2.11
C THR A 184 -6.72 -3.60 -0.79
N PHE A 185 -7.56 -4.60 -0.60
CA PHE A 185 -7.52 -5.50 0.54
C PHE A 185 -6.69 -6.73 0.18
N GLY A 186 -5.75 -7.07 1.05
CA GLY A 186 -4.94 -8.28 0.92
C GLY A 186 -5.78 -9.56 0.96
N PRO A 187 -5.19 -10.71 0.61
CA PRO A 187 -5.85 -12.01 0.78
C PRO A 187 -6.21 -12.21 2.26
N ASP A 188 -7.30 -12.94 2.52
CA ASP A 188 -7.80 -13.27 3.86
C ASP A 188 -8.31 -12.07 4.69
N TRP A 189 -8.57 -10.93 4.05
CA TRP A 189 -9.14 -9.75 4.71
C TRP A 189 -10.55 -9.98 5.28
N PHE A 190 -11.26 -10.99 4.79
CA PHE A 190 -12.62 -11.39 5.15
C PHE A 190 -12.96 -11.34 6.65
N TRP A 191 -12.01 -11.69 7.53
CA TRP A 191 -12.23 -11.65 8.99
C TRP A 191 -12.19 -10.24 9.57
N ALA A 192 -11.61 -9.31 8.84
CA ALA A 192 -11.45 -7.92 9.19
C ALA A 192 -12.49 -7.04 8.47
N MET A 193 -13.59 -7.56 7.93
CA MET A 193 -14.65 -6.67 7.45
C MET A 193 -15.53 -6.21 8.61
N THR A 194 -15.61 -4.89 8.85
CA THR A 194 -16.51 -4.29 9.87
C THR A 194 -17.37 -3.21 9.21
N SER A 195 -18.43 -2.79 9.91
CA SER A 195 -19.26 -1.64 9.52
C SER A 195 -18.45 -0.37 9.25
N ASP A 196 -17.26 -0.22 9.87
CA ASP A 196 -16.35 0.90 9.62
C ASP A 196 -15.85 0.95 8.17
N ILE A 197 -15.64 -0.21 7.54
CA ILE A 197 -15.16 -0.30 6.15
C ILE A 197 -16.28 0.04 5.20
N GLU A 198 -17.47 -0.52 5.42
CA GLU A 198 -18.66 -0.16 4.65
C GLU A 198 -18.89 1.36 4.71
N THR A 199 -18.86 1.92 5.93
CA THR A 199 -18.97 3.37 6.16
C THR A 199 -17.88 4.14 5.42
N ALA A 200 -16.63 3.65 5.43
CA ALA A 200 -15.53 4.29 4.73
C ALA A 200 -15.68 4.23 3.21
N LEU A 201 -16.10 3.09 2.65
CA LEU A 201 -16.32 2.93 1.21
C LEU A 201 -17.48 3.80 0.72
N ILE A 202 -18.54 3.95 1.51
CA ILE A 202 -19.71 4.76 1.17
C ILE A 202 -19.41 6.27 1.25
N ASN A 203 -18.66 6.70 2.27
CA ASN A 203 -18.48 8.12 2.59
C ASN A 203 -17.19 8.75 2.04
N SER A 204 -16.28 7.96 1.49
CA SER A 204 -15.00 8.46 0.97
C SER A 204 -15.04 8.82 -0.52
N SER A 205 -13.89 9.25 -1.04
CA SER A 205 -13.65 9.52 -2.47
C SER A 205 -13.18 8.29 -3.25
N ILE A 206 -13.34 7.08 -2.70
CA ILE A 206 -12.88 5.84 -3.34
C ILE A 206 -13.71 5.57 -4.60
N GLU A 207 -13.00 5.42 -5.73
CA GLU A 207 -13.58 5.12 -7.04
C GLU A 207 -13.45 3.63 -7.38
N GLU A 208 -12.41 2.97 -6.84
CA GLU A 208 -12.12 1.56 -7.03
C GLU A 208 -11.75 0.89 -5.70
N PHE A 209 -12.36 -0.24 -5.39
CA PHE A 209 -11.83 -1.14 -4.37
C PHE A 209 -11.53 -2.52 -4.93
N ARG A 210 -10.48 -3.14 -4.38
CA ARG A 210 -9.97 -4.45 -4.79
C ARG A 210 -9.98 -5.43 -3.65
N CYS A 211 -10.40 -6.67 -3.90
CA CYS A 211 -10.47 -7.71 -2.86
C CYS A 211 -10.39 -9.12 -3.47
N SER A 212 -10.25 -10.14 -2.63
CA SER A 212 -10.30 -11.52 -3.10
C SER A 212 -11.71 -11.92 -3.49
N THR A 213 -11.84 -12.94 -4.35
CA THR A 213 -13.16 -13.51 -4.73
C THR A 213 -13.95 -13.98 -3.50
N ILE A 214 -13.25 -14.47 -2.47
CA ILE A 214 -13.87 -14.93 -1.21
C ILE A 214 -14.46 -13.74 -0.45
N ASP A 215 -13.71 -12.64 -0.32
CA ASP A 215 -14.20 -11.42 0.32
C ASP A 215 -15.39 -10.85 -0.44
N LEU A 216 -15.31 -10.86 -1.78
CA LEU A 216 -16.36 -10.36 -2.66
C LEU A 216 -17.66 -11.15 -2.50
N TRP A 217 -17.56 -12.47 -2.52
CA TRP A 217 -18.71 -13.37 -2.33
C TRP A 217 -19.45 -13.05 -1.04
N ARG A 218 -18.72 -12.81 0.04
CA ARG A 218 -19.31 -12.49 1.33
C ARG A 218 -19.94 -11.11 1.37
N LEU A 219 -19.26 -10.09 0.83
CA LEU A 219 -19.83 -8.74 0.68
C LEU A 219 -21.20 -8.76 0.02
N ILE A 220 -21.37 -9.64 -0.98
CA ILE A 220 -22.63 -9.80 -1.70
C ILE A 220 -23.69 -10.47 -0.83
N ILE A 221 -23.39 -11.62 -0.22
CA ILE A 221 -24.35 -12.36 0.63
C ILE A 221 -24.76 -11.60 1.89
N GLU A 222 -23.85 -10.83 2.48
CA GLU A 222 -24.16 -10.02 3.68
C GLU A 222 -24.93 -8.74 3.33
N GLY A 223 -25.20 -8.46 2.05
CA GLY A 223 -25.92 -7.28 1.58
C GLY A 223 -25.07 -6.00 1.58
N THR A 224 -23.88 -6.00 2.17
CA THR A 224 -22.94 -4.86 2.19
C THR A 224 -22.63 -4.34 0.79
N MET A 225 -22.48 -5.23 -0.19
CA MET A 225 -22.21 -4.86 -1.58
C MET A 225 -23.34 -4.02 -2.17
N LYS A 226 -24.59 -4.34 -1.83
CA LYS A 226 -25.75 -3.57 -2.29
C LYS A 226 -25.66 -2.14 -1.80
N THR A 227 -25.38 -1.93 -0.51
CA THR A 227 -25.18 -0.58 0.06
C THR A 227 -24.04 0.17 -0.64
N ILE A 228 -22.91 -0.50 -0.89
CA ILE A 228 -21.75 0.09 -1.58
C ILE A 228 -22.13 0.50 -3.01
N LEU A 229 -22.84 -0.34 -3.75
CA LEU A 229 -23.25 -0.07 -5.13
C LEU A 229 -24.28 1.07 -5.21
N GLU A 230 -25.25 1.10 -4.29
CA GLU A 230 -26.29 2.13 -4.19
C GLU A 230 -25.72 3.51 -3.82
N SER A 231 -24.58 3.57 -3.13
CA SER A 231 -23.89 4.84 -2.83
C SER A 231 -23.48 5.62 -4.09
N GLY A 232 -23.30 4.92 -5.23
CA GLY A 232 -22.86 5.50 -6.49
C GLY A 232 -21.40 5.97 -6.53
N ARG A 233 -20.66 5.89 -5.41
CA ARG A 233 -19.25 6.36 -5.32
C ARG A 233 -18.28 5.39 -5.97
N VAL A 234 -18.44 4.10 -5.68
CA VAL A 234 -17.60 3.05 -6.26
C VAL A 234 -18.04 2.78 -7.69
N SER A 235 -17.13 3.09 -8.62
CA SER A 235 -17.31 2.93 -10.06
C SER A 235 -16.80 1.58 -10.56
N ARG A 236 -15.78 1.02 -9.89
CA ARG A 236 -15.11 -0.21 -10.29
C ARG A 236 -14.81 -1.10 -9.08
N ILE A 237 -15.05 -2.39 -9.24
CA ILE A 237 -14.74 -3.41 -8.25
C ILE A 237 -13.83 -4.42 -8.93
N THR A 238 -12.56 -4.44 -8.54
CA THR A 238 -11.61 -5.42 -9.09
C THR A 238 -11.51 -6.59 -8.11
N TYR A 239 -11.60 -7.81 -8.61
CA TYR A 239 -11.47 -8.99 -7.76
C TYR A 239 -10.49 -9.99 -8.34
N PHE A 240 -9.79 -10.70 -7.45
CA PHE A 240 -8.77 -11.69 -7.81
C PHE A 240 -9.11 -13.07 -7.23
N GLY A 241 -8.71 -14.13 -7.93
CA GLY A 241 -9.04 -15.50 -7.57
C GLY A 241 -8.73 -16.49 -8.68
N ASP A 242 -9.32 -17.68 -8.61
CA ASP A 242 -9.16 -18.70 -9.64
C ASP A 242 -9.88 -18.33 -10.96
N ALA A 243 -9.54 -19.04 -12.04
CA ALA A 243 -10.12 -18.81 -13.37
C ALA A 243 -11.65 -19.06 -13.43
N GLY A 244 -12.22 -19.77 -12.46
CA GLY A 244 -13.65 -20.01 -12.32
C GLY A 244 -14.41 -18.88 -11.63
N ALA A 245 -13.71 -17.98 -10.93
CA ALA A 245 -14.29 -16.88 -10.16
C ALA A 245 -15.29 -16.01 -10.97
N PRO A 246 -15.05 -15.64 -12.24
CA PRO A 246 -16.02 -14.85 -13.01
C PRO A 246 -17.38 -15.53 -13.21
N ARG A 247 -17.39 -16.86 -13.38
CA ARG A 247 -18.64 -17.62 -13.54
C ARG A 247 -19.40 -17.66 -12.22
N VAL A 248 -18.71 -17.91 -11.12
CA VAL A 248 -19.30 -17.96 -9.77
C VAL A 248 -19.91 -16.60 -9.41
N LEU A 249 -19.17 -15.51 -9.64
CA LEU A 249 -19.65 -14.15 -9.37
C LEU A 249 -20.92 -13.81 -10.16
N ARG A 250 -20.97 -14.19 -11.45
CA ARG A 250 -22.15 -13.92 -12.28
C ARG A 250 -23.41 -14.58 -11.72
N ASN A 251 -23.33 -15.84 -11.33
CA ASN A 251 -24.46 -16.56 -10.74
C ASN A 251 -24.89 -15.92 -9.42
N LEU A 252 -23.93 -15.57 -8.57
CA LEU A 252 -24.21 -14.93 -7.29
C LEU A 252 -24.90 -13.56 -7.45
N LEU A 253 -24.43 -12.73 -8.37
CA LEU A 253 -25.08 -11.44 -8.67
C LEU A 253 -26.49 -11.60 -9.24
N GLN A 254 -26.77 -12.72 -9.91
CA GLN A 254 -28.12 -13.04 -10.38
C GLN A 254 -29.04 -13.48 -9.23
N GLU A 255 -28.54 -14.32 -8.33
CA GLU A 255 -29.26 -14.80 -7.15
C GLU A 255 -29.62 -13.65 -6.20
N GLU A 256 -28.71 -12.69 -6.00
CA GLU A 256 -28.90 -11.53 -5.11
C GLU A 256 -29.54 -10.32 -5.79
N GLY A 257 -29.95 -10.44 -7.07
CA GLY A 257 -30.63 -9.35 -7.78
C GLY A 257 -29.75 -8.11 -8.02
N LEU A 258 -28.46 -8.31 -8.28
CA LEU A 258 -27.44 -7.27 -8.56
C LEU A 258 -26.86 -7.37 -9.98
N SER A 259 -27.58 -8.03 -10.90
CA SER A 259 -27.08 -8.35 -12.25
C SER A 259 -26.81 -7.12 -13.11
N GLU A 260 -27.58 -6.05 -12.91
CA GLU A 260 -27.42 -4.76 -13.58
C GLU A 260 -26.07 -4.11 -13.28
N HIS A 261 -25.47 -4.43 -12.13
CA HIS A 261 -24.18 -3.91 -11.71
C HIS A 261 -22.99 -4.70 -12.25
N PHE A 262 -23.20 -5.79 -12.99
CA PHE A 262 -22.12 -6.66 -13.49
C PHE A 262 -21.00 -5.89 -14.23
N HIS A 263 -21.35 -4.82 -14.95
CA HIS A 263 -20.41 -3.97 -15.68
C HIS A 263 -19.37 -3.25 -14.79
N LYS A 264 -19.61 -3.13 -13.48
CA LYS A 264 -18.66 -2.55 -12.53
C LYS A 264 -17.58 -3.53 -12.07
N PHE A 265 -17.76 -4.83 -12.30
CA PHE A 265 -16.85 -5.86 -11.80
C PHE A 265 -15.80 -6.21 -12.84
N THR A 266 -14.52 -6.20 -12.44
CA THR A 266 -13.38 -6.57 -13.28
C THR A 266 -12.60 -7.70 -12.61
N PHE A 267 -12.41 -8.81 -13.33
CA PHE A 267 -11.54 -9.89 -12.86
C PHE A 267 -10.08 -9.57 -13.15
N SER A 268 -9.21 -9.79 -12.17
CA SER A 268 -7.75 -9.76 -12.32
C SER A 268 -7.16 -11.11 -11.92
N ALA A 269 -6.26 -11.64 -12.75
CA ALA A 269 -5.53 -12.87 -12.41
C ALA A 269 -4.46 -12.64 -11.31
N ASP A 270 -4.01 -11.39 -11.15
CA ASP A 270 -3.04 -10.99 -10.13
C ASP A 270 -3.72 -10.18 -9.01
N PRO A 271 -3.37 -10.42 -7.73
CA PRO A 271 -3.80 -9.62 -6.59
C PRO A 271 -3.25 -8.19 -6.58
#